data_AF-A0A7J3JPM8-F1
#
_entry.id   AF-A0A7J3JPM8-F1
#
_cell.length_a   1.000
_cell.length_b   1.000
_cell.length_c   1.000
_cell.angle_alpha   90.00
_cell.angle_beta   90.00
_cell.angle_gamma   90.00
#
_symmetry.space_group_name_H-M   'P 1'
#
loop_
_entity.id
_entity.type
_entity.pdbx_description
1 polymer ?
#
loop_
_entity_poly.entity_id
_entity_poly.type
_entity_poly.pdbx_seq_one_letter_code
_entity_poly.pdbx_strand_id
1 'polypeptide(L)'
;MIGLKKLYEDLDIEVFKAPAEDELERLVKETISNNGKPISWKELRERFAGIAGEDRLRKVLIRLIERDEIIELPDGTLAIPGMEQNYVPRRTTKRVRPLVPSKFRARWGNVAARLRKYGKPLGEILKEMKGGPTEENMDIGNEYEDYLDME
;
A
#
# COMPACT_ATOMS: atom_id res chain seq x y z
N MET A 1 -48.07 42.37 23.75
CA MET A 1 -46.63 42.12 23.61
C MET A 1 -46.33 41.81 22.15
N ILE A 2 -45.53 42.65 21.51
CA ILE A 2 -44.76 42.31 20.30
C ILE A 2 -43.67 41.34 20.77
N GLY A 3 -43.23 40.28 20.09
CA GLY A 3 -43.45 39.78 18.75
C GLY A 3 -42.30 38.83 18.41
N LEU A 4 -42.46 38.11 17.30
CA LEU A 4 -41.47 37.40 16.47
C LEU A 4 -41.65 35.88 16.39
N LYS A 5 -41.85 35.44 15.14
CA LYS A 5 -41.83 34.05 14.69
C LYS A 5 -40.36 33.66 14.48
N LYS A 6 -39.89 32.63 15.20
CA LYS A 6 -38.54 32.06 15.07
C LYS A 6 -38.33 31.63 13.62
N LEU A 7 -37.37 32.24 12.91
CA LEU A 7 -37.18 32.08 11.46
C LEU A 7 -36.08 31.06 11.09
N TYR A 8 -35.06 30.87 11.92
CA TYR A 8 -34.06 29.81 11.73
C TYR A 8 -33.21 29.66 13.01
N GLU A 9 -32.74 28.46 13.30
CA GLU A 9 -31.80 28.13 14.38
C GLU A 9 -30.64 27.41 13.69
N ASP A 10 -29.53 28.11 13.53
CA ASP A 10 -28.37 27.64 12.76
C ASP A 10 -27.57 26.68 13.64
N LEU A 11 -27.44 25.45 13.18
CA LEU A 11 -26.70 24.38 13.86
C LEU A 11 -25.20 24.62 13.66
N ASP A 12 -24.41 24.41 14.71
CA ASP A 12 -22.95 24.56 14.78
C ASP A 12 -22.22 23.95 13.57
N ILE A 13 -21.87 24.77 12.57
CA ILE A 13 -20.98 24.36 11.47
C ILE A 13 -19.55 24.76 11.86
N GLU A 14 -18.73 23.77 12.22
CA GLU A 14 -17.29 23.96 12.39
C GLU A 14 -16.59 23.87 11.04
N VAL A 15 -16.07 25.00 10.56
CA VAL A 15 -15.31 25.08 9.30
C VAL A 15 -13.83 24.98 9.59
N PHE A 16 -13.23 23.86 9.18
CA PHE A 16 -11.79 23.65 9.25
C PHE A 16 -11.12 23.98 7.92
N LYS A 17 -9.91 24.54 7.97
CA LYS A 17 -9.06 24.66 6.78
C LYS A 17 -8.62 23.26 6.36
N ALA A 18 -8.71 22.97 5.05
CA ALA A 18 -8.17 21.72 4.52
C ALA A 18 -6.66 21.63 4.82
N PRO A 19 -6.15 20.44 5.18
CA PRO A 19 -4.74 20.27 5.53
C PRO A 19 -3.84 20.61 4.36
N ALA A 20 -2.61 21.06 4.65
CA ALA A 20 -1.57 21.20 3.64
C ALA A 20 -1.12 19.81 3.11
N GLU A 21 -0.33 19.78 2.04
CA GLU A 21 0.02 18.49 1.40
C GLU A 21 1.00 17.66 2.25
N ASP A 22 1.98 18.33 2.87
CA ASP A 22 2.91 17.78 3.85
C ASP A 22 2.19 17.29 5.12
N GLU A 23 1.19 18.05 5.58
CA GLU A 23 0.35 17.65 6.70
C GLU A 23 -0.48 16.41 6.37
N LEU A 24 -1.05 16.35 5.16
CA LEU A 24 -1.80 15.18 4.69
C LEU A 24 -0.89 13.95 4.58
N GLU A 25 0.34 14.09 4.07
CA GLU A 25 1.35 13.02 4.04
C GLU A 25 1.61 12.46 5.46
N ARG A 26 1.78 13.35 6.44
CA ARG A 26 1.99 12.98 7.84
C ARG A 26 0.77 12.26 8.43
N LEU A 27 -0.43 12.82 8.26
CA LEU A 27 -1.68 12.24 8.76
C LEU A 27 -1.92 10.84 8.19
N VAL A 28 -1.62 10.62 6.90
CA VAL A 28 -1.76 9.29 6.29
C VAL A 28 -0.82 8.29 6.97
N LYS A 29 0.45 8.64 7.18
CA LYS A 29 1.41 7.75 7.85
C LYS A 29 1.00 7.45 9.29
N GLU A 30 0.62 8.47 10.04
CA GLU A 30 0.15 8.31 11.42
C GLU A 30 -1.11 7.44 11.47
N THR A 31 -2.04 7.62 10.53
CA THR A 31 -3.26 6.79 10.46
C THR A 31 -2.94 5.31 10.23
N ILE A 32 -2.02 5.00 9.31
CA ILE A 32 -1.62 3.61 9.03
C ILE A 32 -0.87 3.04 10.23
N SER A 33 0.06 3.82 10.81
CA SER A 33 0.86 3.42 11.98
C SER A 33 -0.02 3.11 13.19
N ASN A 34 -0.92 4.04 13.55
CA ASN A 34 -1.82 3.93 14.69
C ASN A 34 -2.88 2.84 14.51
N ASN A 35 -3.18 2.43 13.28
CA ASN A 35 -4.08 1.31 13.03
C ASN A 35 -3.50 -0.05 13.48
N GLY A 36 -2.17 -0.14 13.65
CA GLY A 36 -1.47 -1.35 14.10
C GLY A 36 -1.46 -2.50 13.09
N LYS A 37 -2.19 -2.38 11.98
CA LYS A 37 -2.28 -3.36 10.89
C LYS A 37 -2.42 -2.65 9.53
N PRO A 38 -2.02 -3.32 8.44
CA PRO A 38 -2.24 -2.80 7.09
C PRO A 38 -3.70 -2.42 6.84
N ILE A 39 -3.90 -1.25 6.23
CA ILE A 39 -5.22 -0.66 6.00
C ILE A 39 -5.64 -0.84 4.55
N SER A 40 -6.92 -1.08 4.29
CA SER A 40 -7.42 -1.14 2.90
C SER A 40 -7.63 0.26 2.33
N TRP A 41 -7.55 0.42 1.01
CA TRP A 41 -7.90 1.68 0.35
C TRP A 41 -9.31 2.18 0.68
N LYS A 42 -10.27 1.25 0.80
CA LYS A 42 -11.64 1.58 1.20
C LYS A 42 -11.67 2.22 2.59
N GLU A 43 -11.03 1.58 3.56
CA GLU A 43 -10.98 2.04 4.95
C GLU A 43 -10.21 3.36 5.08
N LEU A 44 -9.12 3.53 4.33
CA LEU A 44 -8.38 4.79 4.32
C LEU A 44 -9.24 5.93 3.76
N ARG A 45 -9.97 5.71 2.65
CA ARG A 45 -10.90 6.73 2.13
C ARG A 45 -12.00 7.09 3.10
N GLU A 46 -12.56 6.12 3.81
CA GLU A 46 -13.59 6.37 4.82
C GLU A 46 -13.05 7.24 5.97
N ARG A 47 -11.82 7.01 6.42
CA ARG A 47 -11.18 7.82 7.48
C ARG A 47 -10.81 9.24 7.05
N PHE A 48 -10.50 9.43 5.77
CA PHE A 48 -10.15 10.74 5.20
C PHE A 48 -11.33 11.46 4.54
N ALA A 49 -12.53 10.89 4.61
CA ALA A 49 -13.75 11.52 4.12
C ALA A 49 -13.98 12.85 4.86
N GLY A 50 -14.12 13.94 4.12
CA GLY A 50 -14.24 15.30 4.68
C GLY A 50 -12.90 15.99 5.00
N ILE A 51 -11.78 15.26 5.05
CA ILE A 51 -10.43 15.84 5.25
C ILE A 51 -9.76 16.11 3.89
N ALA A 52 -9.78 15.12 2.99
CA ALA A 52 -9.16 15.21 1.69
C ALA A 52 -9.98 14.48 0.62
N GLY A 53 -10.02 15.05 -0.59
CA GLY A 53 -10.62 14.37 -1.74
C GLY A 53 -9.82 13.13 -2.16
N GLU A 54 -10.50 12.16 -2.78
CA GLU A 54 -9.88 10.88 -3.18
C GLU A 54 -8.66 11.06 -4.09
N ASP A 55 -8.72 12.00 -5.03
CA ASP A 55 -7.60 12.28 -5.94
C ASP A 55 -6.36 12.79 -5.20
N ARG A 56 -6.58 13.67 -4.22
CA ARG A 56 -5.50 14.23 -3.40
C ARG A 56 -4.87 13.16 -2.52
N LEU A 57 -5.68 12.31 -1.91
CA LEU A 57 -5.20 11.16 -1.14
C LEU A 57 -4.41 10.18 -2.03
N ARG A 58 -4.86 9.93 -3.25
CA ARG A 58 -4.16 9.07 -4.22
C ARG A 58 -2.77 9.63 -4.57
N LYS A 59 -2.67 10.93 -4.84
CA LYS A 59 -1.39 11.61 -5.13
C LYS A 59 -0.41 11.50 -3.97
N VAL A 60 -0.89 11.74 -2.74
CA VAL A 60 -0.10 11.58 -1.51
C VAL A 60 0.40 10.15 -1.36
N LEU A 61 -0.47 9.15 -1.53
CA LEU A 61 -0.07 7.75 -1.46
C LEU A 61 0.99 7.39 -2.49
N ILE A 62 0.85 7.83 -3.74
CA ILE A 62 1.85 7.59 -4.79
C ILE A 62 3.21 8.11 -4.36
N ARG A 63 3.29 9.35 -3.87
CA ARG A 63 4.56 9.95 -3.40
C ARG A 63 5.16 9.18 -2.23
N LEU A 64 4.34 8.80 -1.25
CA LEU A 64 4.79 8.04 -0.09
C LEU A 64 5.29 6.64 -0.48
N ILE A 65 4.67 6.00 -1.48
CA ILE A 65 5.11 4.71 -2.01
C ILE A 65 6.39 4.86 -2.84
N GLU A 66 6.52 5.92 -3.63
CA GLU A 66 7.74 6.21 -4.38
C GLU A 66 8.96 6.41 -3.47
N ARG A 67 8.75 7.04 -2.32
CA ARG A 67 9.76 7.26 -1.26
C ARG A 67 9.97 6.06 -0.32
N ASP A 68 9.30 4.94 -0.58
CA ASP A 68 9.32 3.73 0.26
C ASP A 68 8.87 3.97 1.72
N GLU A 69 8.12 5.04 2.00
CA GLU A 69 7.56 5.34 3.33
C GLU A 69 6.27 4.55 3.59
N ILE A 70 5.57 4.17 2.51
CA ILE A 70 4.41 3.27 2.52
C ILE A 70 4.66 2.17 1.50
N ILE A 71 4.14 0.97 1.78
CA ILE A 71 4.20 -0.17 0.89
C ILE A 71 2.81 -0.67 0.55
N GLU A 72 2.64 -1.09 -0.69
CA GLU A 72 1.44 -1.79 -1.15
C GLU A 72 1.64 -3.30 -0.97
N LEU A 73 0.76 -3.96 -0.23
CA LEU A 73 0.82 -5.40 0.01
C LEU A 73 0.16 -6.20 -1.13
N PRO A 74 0.38 -7.52 -1.22
CA PRO A 74 -0.11 -8.33 -2.33
C PRO A 74 -1.64 -8.34 -2.52
N ASP A 75 -2.40 -7.99 -1.48
CA ASP A 75 -3.85 -7.85 -1.48
C ASP A 75 -4.34 -6.39 -1.57
N GLY A 76 -3.44 -5.44 -1.84
CA GLY A 76 -3.77 -4.04 -2.08
C GLY A 76 -4.06 -3.25 -0.81
N THR A 77 -3.74 -3.82 0.35
CA THR A 77 -3.65 -3.05 1.58
C THR A 77 -2.36 -2.23 1.61
N LEU A 78 -2.39 -1.14 2.36
CA LEU A 78 -1.32 -0.18 2.53
C LEU A 78 -0.73 -0.36 3.93
N ALA A 79 0.59 -0.39 4.02
CA ALA A 79 1.30 -0.63 5.27
C ALA A 79 2.54 0.26 5.38
N ILE A 80 3.01 0.48 6.60
CA ILE A 80 4.35 1.02 6.85
C ILE A 80 5.37 -0.11 6.67
N PRO A 81 6.57 0.14 6.12
CA PRO A 81 7.64 -0.85 6.09
C PRO A 81 7.85 -1.52 7.46
N GLY A 82 7.91 -2.85 7.48
CA GLY A 82 7.99 -3.68 8.68
C GLY A 82 6.65 -4.32 9.07
N MET A 83 5.51 -3.68 8.79
CA MET A 83 4.18 -4.23 9.12
C MET A 83 3.83 -5.48 8.30
N GLU A 84 4.45 -5.69 7.15
CA GLU A 84 4.23 -6.86 6.31
C GLU A 84 4.61 -8.17 7.01
N GLN A 85 5.58 -8.15 7.94
CA GLN A 85 6.16 -9.37 8.50
C GLN A 85 5.12 -10.26 9.16
N ASN A 86 4.21 -9.65 9.91
CA ASN A 86 3.16 -10.33 10.66
C ASN A 86 1.81 -10.35 9.92
N TYR A 87 1.76 -9.81 8.70
CA TYR A 87 0.51 -9.69 7.96
C TYR A 87 0.20 -10.94 7.14
N VAL A 88 -1.02 -11.44 7.28
CA VAL A 88 -1.56 -12.54 6.46
C VAL A 88 -2.46 -11.93 5.36
N PRO A 89 -2.07 -12.03 4.08
CA PRO A 89 -2.88 -11.48 3.00
C PRO A 89 -4.21 -12.20 2.84
N ARG A 90 -5.23 -11.45 2.42
CA ARG A 90 -6.57 -12.01 2.18
C ARG A 90 -6.57 -12.92 0.95
N ARG A 91 -6.97 -14.19 1.14
CA ARG A 91 -7.02 -15.22 0.07
C ARG A 91 -8.01 -14.89 -1.05
N THR A 92 -9.09 -14.18 -0.71
CA THR A 92 -10.20 -13.87 -1.61
C THR A 92 -9.96 -12.64 -2.49
N THR A 93 -8.89 -11.87 -2.23
CA THR A 93 -8.64 -10.64 -2.97
C THR A 93 -8.20 -10.92 -4.41
N LYS A 94 -8.93 -10.34 -5.36
CA LYS A 94 -8.63 -10.37 -6.80
C LYS A 94 -7.28 -9.74 -7.13
N ARG A 95 -6.82 -9.87 -8.37
CA ARG A 95 -5.60 -9.17 -8.84
C ARG A 95 -5.74 -7.67 -8.57
N VAL A 96 -4.78 -7.12 -7.83
CA VAL A 96 -4.72 -5.71 -7.46
C VAL A 96 -4.04 -4.94 -8.57
N ARG A 97 -4.51 -3.72 -8.83
CA ARG A 97 -3.81 -2.74 -9.67
C ARG A 97 -3.06 -1.80 -8.72
N PRO A 98 -1.74 -1.97 -8.56
CA PRO A 98 -0.98 -1.14 -7.63
C PRO A 98 -0.95 0.32 -8.10
N LEU A 99 -0.88 1.24 -7.14
CA LEU A 99 -0.69 2.67 -7.37
C LEU A 99 0.66 2.94 -8.01
N VAL A 100 1.71 2.22 -7.58
CA VAL A 100 3.06 2.32 -8.15
C VAL A 100 3.52 0.94 -8.65
N PRO A 101 3.24 0.59 -9.93
CA PRO A 101 3.54 -0.75 -10.47
C PRO A 101 5.01 -1.12 -10.49
N SER A 102 5.93 -0.15 -10.59
CA SER A 102 7.37 -0.39 -10.56
C SER A 102 7.80 -0.89 -9.18
N LYS A 103 7.47 -0.16 -8.11
CA LYS A 103 7.75 -0.52 -6.72
C LYS A 103 7.08 -1.83 -6.32
N PHE A 104 5.82 -2.02 -6.72
CA PHE A 104 5.10 -3.25 -6.45
C PHE A 104 5.77 -4.48 -7.08
N ARG A 105 6.18 -4.38 -8.35
CA ARG A 105 6.90 -5.47 -9.04
C ARG A 105 8.29 -5.70 -8.45
N ALA A 106 9.02 -4.64 -8.11
CA ALA A 106 10.33 -4.77 -7.48
C ALA A 106 10.25 -5.53 -6.15
N ARG A 107 9.19 -5.30 -5.35
CA ARG A 107 9.02 -5.94 -4.04
C ARG A 107 8.45 -7.35 -4.11
N TRP A 108 7.42 -7.59 -4.92
CA TRP A 108 6.67 -8.85 -4.92
C TRP A 108 6.86 -9.72 -6.17
N GLY A 109 7.47 -9.17 -7.23
CA GLY A 109 7.64 -9.85 -8.51
C GLY A 109 6.37 -10.54 -9.01
N ASN A 110 6.55 -11.77 -9.52
CA ASN A 110 5.46 -12.63 -9.98
C ASN A 110 4.84 -13.47 -8.84
N VAL A 111 5.37 -13.38 -7.61
CA VAL A 111 4.90 -14.21 -6.49
C VAL A 111 3.71 -13.62 -5.75
N ALA A 112 3.35 -12.35 -5.98
CA ALA A 112 2.23 -11.67 -5.30
C ALA A 112 0.90 -12.46 -5.31
N ALA A 113 0.59 -13.17 -6.40
CA ALA A 113 -0.61 -14.01 -6.50
C ALA A 113 -0.48 -15.30 -5.69
N ARG A 114 0.74 -15.86 -5.56
CA ARG A 114 1.03 -17.06 -4.76
C ARG A 114 1.02 -16.73 -3.27
N LEU A 115 1.62 -15.60 -2.87
CA LEU A 115 1.68 -15.13 -1.48
C LEU A 115 0.29 -15.11 -0.79
N ARG A 116 -0.74 -14.69 -1.54
CA ARG A 116 -2.13 -14.68 -1.06
C ARG A 116 -2.72 -16.06 -0.77
N LYS A 117 -2.23 -17.11 -1.42
CA LYS A 117 -2.79 -18.46 -1.31
C LYS A 117 -2.27 -19.25 -0.11
N TYR A 118 -1.04 -18.92 0.34
CA TYR A 118 -0.34 -19.62 1.43
C TYR A 118 -1.04 -19.47 2.78
N GLY A 119 -1.66 -18.32 3.07
CA GLY A 119 -2.35 -18.09 4.34
C GLY A 119 -1.41 -18.02 5.57
N LYS A 120 -0.11 -17.86 5.34
CA LYS A 120 0.92 -17.59 6.36
C LYS A 120 1.27 -16.10 6.39
N PRO A 121 1.92 -15.60 7.46
CA PRO A 121 2.48 -14.26 7.49
C PRO A 121 3.49 -14.04 6.36
N LEU A 122 3.50 -12.86 5.74
CA LEU A 122 4.41 -12.58 4.62
C LEU A 122 5.88 -12.68 5.02
N GLY A 123 6.24 -12.33 6.25
CA GLY A 123 7.61 -12.45 6.73
C GLY A 123 8.13 -13.88 6.70
N GLU A 124 7.31 -14.83 7.14
CA GLU A 124 7.63 -16.26 7.09
C GLU A 124 7.74 -16.75 5.65
N ILE A 125 6.78 -16.40 4.79
CA ILE A 125 6.79 -16.83 3.38
C ILE A 125 8.02 -16.29 2.65
N LEU A 126 8.39 -15.03 2.89
CA LEU A 126 9.59 -14.43 2.31
C LEU A 126 10.87 -15.10 2.81
N LYS A 127 10.90 -15.51 4.08
CA LYS A 127 12.02 -16.27 4.65
C LYS A 127 12.09 -17.69 4.08
N GLU A 128 10.97 -18.38 3.91
CA GLU A 128 10.90 -19.68 3.24
C GLU A 128 11.36 -19.58 1.78
N MET A 129 10.97 -18.52 1.07
CA MET A 129 11.40 -18.28 -0.32
C MET A 129 12.89 -17.92 -0.42
N LYS A 130 13.43 -17.15 0.53
CA LYS A 130 14.86 -16.81 0.58
C LYS A 130 15.74 -17.93 1.18
N GLY A 131 15.14 -18.83 1.96
CA GLY A 131 15.78 -19.96 2.63
C GLY A 131 15.57 -21.31 1.92
N GLY A 132 14.98 -21.32 0.72
CA GLY A 132 15.10 -22.44 -0.22
C GLY A 132 16.58 -22.62 -0.62
N PRO A 133 17.01 -23.84 -1.00
CA PRO A 133 18.42 -24.19 -1.07
C PRO A 133 19.21 -23.16 -1.88
N THR A 134 20.13 -22.52 -1.18
CA THR A 134 21.22 -21.77 -1.78
C THR A 134 22.10 -22.79 -2.51
N GLU A 135 22.49 -22.49 -3.75
CA GLU A 135 23.54 -23.18 -4.54
C GLU A 135 23.22 -24.42 -5.40
N GLU A 136 21.99 -24.69 -5.85
CA GLU A 136 21.80 -25.63 -6.98
C GLU A 136 20.72 -25.14 -7.95
N ASN A 137 21.06 -25.08 -9.25
CA ASN A 137 20.28 -24.59 -10.41
C ASN A 137 20.52 -23.13 -10.87
N MET A 138 21.78 -22.66 -10.87
CA MET A 138 22.28 -21.91 -12.03
C MET A 138 22.99 -22.90 -12.97
N ASP A 139 22.22 -23.79 -13.56
CA ASP A 139 22.62 -24.50 -14.77
C ASP A 139 21.56 -24.16 -15.83
N ILE A 140 21.59 -22.89 -16.24
CA ILE A 140 21.00 -22.49 -17.51
C ILE A 140 22.21 -22.20 -18.38
N GLY A 141 22.51 -23.17 -19.25
CA GLY A 141 23.67 -23.16 -20.12
C GLY A 141 23.85 -21.82 -20.81
N ASN A 142 25.04 -21.25 -20.63
CA ASN A 142 25.63 -20.34 -21.59
C ASN A 142 26.02 -21.13 -22.84
N GLU A 143 25.04 -21.60 -23.60
CA GLU A 143 25.22 -21.82 -25.03
C GLU A 143 24.86 -20.51 -25.71
N TYR A 144 25.79 -19.54 -25.81
CA TYR A 144 25.79 -18.45 -26.82
C TYR A 144 27.03 -17.54 -26.61
N GLU A 145 28.24 -18.08 -26.49
CA GLU A 145 29.49 -17.31 -26.68
C GLU A 145 30.62 -18.20 -27.21
N ASP A 146 30.38 -18.93 -28.31
CA ASP A 146 31.44 -19.68 -29.02
C ASP A 146 31.37 -19.51 -30.56
N TYR A 147 30.75 -18.42 -31.05
CA TYR A 147 30.65 -18.12 -32.48
C TYR A 147 31.04 -16.69 -32.85
N LEU A 148 32.08 -16.12 -32.22
CA LEU A 148 32.66 -14.86 -32.72
C LEU A 148 34.19 -14.79 -32.75
N ASP A 149 34.91 -15.87 -32.44
CA ASP A 149 36.37 -15.96 -32.60
C ASP A 149 36.79 -17.18 -33.45
N MET A 150 36.25 -17.29 -34.66
CA MET A 150 36.98 -17.94 -35.75
C MET A 150 37.12 -16.96 -36.92
N GLU A 151 38.38 -16.74 -37.28
CA GLU A 151 38.95 -15.91 -38.35
C GLU A 151 38.23 -15.98 -39.70
#